data_AF-A0A7W3QQ09-F1
#
_entry.id   AF-A0A7W3QQ09-F1
#
_cell.length_a   1.000
_cell.length_b   1.000
_cell.length_c   1.000
_cell.angle_alpha   90.00
_cell.angle_beta   90.00
_cell.angle_gamma   90.00
#
_symmetry.space_group_name_H-M   'P 1'
#
loop_
_entity.id
_entity.type
_entity.pdbx_description
1 polymer ?
#
loop_
_entity_poly.entity_id
_entity_poly.type
_entity_poly.pdbx_seq_one_letter_code
_entity_poly.pdbx_strand_id
1 'polypeptide(L)'
;MGPSEARFALFVRLMWEMRAVPATTVMVFPHNAEPVLFVPCRAGHREPVLAVRRRGCWRLVWRGVELEADRLELVARRIATEAAA
;
A
#
# COMPACT_ATOMS: atom_id res chain seq x y z
N MET A 1 2.75 1.13 20.59
CA MET A 1 1.93 1.07 19.37
C MET A 1 1.35 -0.32 19.24
N GLY A 2 0.03 -0.45 19.28
CA GLY A 2 -0.65 -1.73 19.08
C GLY A 2 -0.45 -2.28 17.66
N PRO A 3 -0.75 -3.58 17.42
CA PRO A 3 -0.63 -4.20 16.10
C PRO A 3 -1.45 -3.48 15.01
N SER A 4 -2.57 -2.83 15.35
CA SER A 4 -3.38 -2.02 14.42
C SER A 4 -2.72 -0.70 14.03
N GLU A 5 -2.11 0.02 14.97
CA GLU A 5 -1.47 1.32 14.73
C GLU A 5 -0.20 1.20 13.87
N ALA A 6 0.67 0.25 14.19
CA ALA A 6 1.90 0.02 13.42
C ALA A 6 1.59 -0.43 11.99
N ARG A 7 0.54 -1.24 11.82
CA ARG A 7 0.02 -1.64 10.52
C ARG A 7 -0.53 -0.44 9.76
N PHE A 8 -1.37 0.37 10.42
CA PHE A 8 -1.98 1.55 9.82
C PHE A 8 -0.94 2.57 9.35
N ALA A 9 0.09 2.80 10.15
CA ALA A 9 1.18 3.70 9.82
C ALA A 9 1.88 3.32 8.50
N LEU A 10 2.01 2.03 8.19
CA LEU A 10 2.58 1.59 6.91
C LEU A 10 1.71 2.00 5.71
N PHE A 11 0.39 1.82 5.81
CA PHE A 11 -0.52 2.25 4.74
C PHE A 11 -0.52 3.77 4.56
N VAL A 12 -0.51 4.52 5.66
CA VAL A 12 -0.41 5.98 5.60
C VAL A 12 0.91 6.43 4.96
N ARG A 13 2.03 5.80 5.31
CA ARG A 13 3.33 6.11 4.69
C ARG A 13 3.34 5.83 3.19
N LEU A 14 2.81 4.70 2.74
CA LEU A 14 2.72 4.43 1.30
C LEU A 14 1.77 5.41 0.62
N MET A 15 0.59 5.66 1.18
CA MET A 15 -0.37 6.65 0.64
C MET A 15 0.25 8.05 0.55
N TRP A 16 1.06 8.43 1.55
CA TRP A 16 1.82 9.67 1.52
C TRP A 16 2.73 9.70 0.29
N GLU A 17 3.57 8.69 0.06
CA GLU A 17 4.44 8.66 -1.13
C GLU A 17 3.67 8.67 -2.45
N MET A 18 2.49 8.05 -2.49
CA MET A 18 1.63 8.06 -3.69
C MET A 18 1.15 9.46 -4.09
N ARG A 19 1.17 10.46 -3.19
CA ARG A 19 0.84 11.86 -3.52
C ARG A 19 1.81 12.48 -4.54
N ALA A 20 3.01 11.93 -4.67
CA ALA A 20 4.06 12.45 -5.53
C ALA A 20 4.02 11.88 -6.96
N VAL A 21 3.07 10.99 -7.26
CA VAL A 21 2.91 10.35 -8.56
C VAL A 21 1.50 10.61 -9.12
N PRO A 22 1.31 10.67 -10.45
CA PRO A 22 0.01 10.97 -11.06
C PRO A 22 -0.90 9.74 -11.04
N ALA A 23 -1.24 9.26 -9.84
CA ALA A 23 -1.99 8.02 -9.62
C ALA A 23 -2.97 8.18 -8.45
N THR A 24 -4.25 7.82 -8.66
CA THR A 24 -5.26 7.89 -7.59
C THR A 24 -5.23 6.63 -6.75
N THR A 25 -4.93 6.78 -5.46
CA THR A 25 -5.04 5.71 -4.44
C THR A 25 -6.23 5.94 -3.52
N VAL A 26 -6.80 4.87 -2.99
CA VAL A 26 -7.93 4.95 -2.03
C VAL A 26 -7.65 4.05 -0.84
N MET A 27 -7.77 4.59 0.37
CA MET A 27 -7.74 3.81 1.60
C MET A 27 -9.16 3.57 2.11
N VAL A 28 -9.51 2.31 2.36
CA VAL A 28 -10.82 1.91 2.87
C VAL A 28 -10.68 1.41 4.30
N PHE A 29 -11.63 1.82 5.16
CA PHE A 29 -11.75 1.41 6.56
C PHE A 29 -13.09 0.68 6.75
N PRO A 30 -13.12 -0.65 6.58
CA PRO A 30 -14.33 -1.41 6.80
C PRO A 30 -14.68 -1.42 8.30
N HIS A 31 -15.96 -1.36 8.65
CA HIS A 31 -16.41 -1.27 10.04
C HIS A 31 -15.93 -2.44 10.92
N ASN A 32 -15.79 -3.64 10.35
CA ASN A 32 -15.40 -4.87 11.05
C ASN A 32 -14.20 -5.57 10.39
N ALA A 33 -13.41 -4.84 9.62
CA ALA A 33 -12.23 -5.42 9.00
C ALA A 33 -11.09 -4.41 9.00
N GLU A 34 -9.92 -4.93 8.68
CA GLU A 34 -8.71 -4.16 8.72
C GLU A 34 -8.60 -3.20 7.52
N PRO A 35 -7.88 -2.07 7.65
CA PRO A 35 -7.69 -1.15 6.55
C PRO A 35 -7.02 -1.81 5.34
N VAL A 36 -7.45 -1.39 4.15
CA VAL A 36 -6.88 -1.82 2.87
C VAL A 36 -6.58 -0.58 2.04
N LEU A 37 -5.37 -0.51 1.49
CA LEU A 37 -4.99 0.52 0.54
C LEU A 37 -5.15 -0.05 -0.88
N PHE A 38 -5.99 0.57 -1.68
CA PHE A 38 -6.14 0.27 -3.09
C PHE A 38 -5.27 1.20 -3.92
N VAL A 39 -4.40 0.60 -4.73
CA VAL A 39 -3.49 1.30 -5.64
C VAL A 39 -3.94 1.10 -7.09
N PRO A 40 -3.68 2.07 -7.99
CA PRO A 40 -4.07 1.93 -9.38
C PRO A 40 -3.29 0.80 -10.06
N CYS A 41 -3.94 0.19 -11.04
CA CYS A 41 -3.43 -0.89 -11.88
C CYS A 41 -3.84 -0.61 -13.33
N ARG A 42 -3.32 -1.43 -14.26
CA ARG A 42 -3.65 -1.43 -15.69
C ARG A 42 -5.16 -1.45 -15.93
N ALA A 43 -5.55 -0.90 -17.08
CA ALA A 43 -6.93 -0.86 -17.56
C ALA A 43 -7.93 -0.20 -16.59
N GLY A 44 -7.46 0.72 -15.74
CA GLY A 44 -8.31 1.46 -14.80
C GLY A 44 -8.75 0.66 -13.57
N HIS A 45 -8.23 -0.57 -13.40
CA HIS A 45 -8.50 -1.37 -12.21
C HIS A 45 -7.71 -0.87 -11.00
N ARG A 46 -8.11 -1.35 -9.82
CA ARG A 46 -7.40 -1.10 -8.57
C ARG A 46 -7.07 -2.42 -7.90
N GLU A 47 -5.91 -2.47 -7.28
CA GLU A 47 -5.43 -3.65 -6.58
C GLU A 47 -5.16 -3.36 -5.11
N PRO A 48 -5.40 -4.33 -4.22
CA PRO A 48 -5.13 -4.17 -2.81
C PRO A 48 -3.63 -4.30 -2.54
N VAL A 49 -3.11 -3.35 -1.76
CA VAL A 49 -1.91 -3.52 -0.96
C VAL A 49 -2.35 -4.00 0.41
N LEU A 50 -1.77 -5.10 0.86
CA LEU A 50 -2.06 -5.71 2.16
C LEU A 50 -0.91 -5.46 3.11
N ALA A 51 -1.21 -5.32 4.39
CA ALA A 51 -0.20 -5.31 5.44
C ALA A 51 -0.31 -6.64 6.19
N VAL A 52 0.75 -7.44 6.14
CA VAL A 52 0.80 -8.79 6.71
C VAL A 52 1.85 -8.86 7.80
N ARG A 53 1.59 -9.65 8.84
CA ARG A 53 2.55 -9.87 9.92
C ARG A 53 3.52 -11.00 9.51
N ARG A 54 4.81 -10.69 9.40
CA ARG A 54 5.89 -11.63 9.05
C ARG A 54 7.04 -11.45 10.04
N ARG A 55 7.52 -12.55 10.63
CA ARG A 55 8.66 -12.57 11.56
C ARG A 55 8.55 -11.51 12.68
N GLY A 56 7.34 -11.32 13.22
CA GLY A 56 7.07 -10.36 14.30
C GLY A 56 6.85 -8.91 13.87
N CYS A 57 7.08 -8.55 12.59
CA CYS A 57 6.90 -7.19 12.08
C CYS A 57 5.78 -7.13 11.03
N TRP A 58 5.19 -5.95 10.84
CA TRP A 58 4.27 -5.70 9.74
C TRP A 58 5.03 -5.36 8.46
N ARG A 59 4.58 -5.93 7.33
CA ARG A 59 5.16 -5.73 5.99
C ARG A 59 4.06 -5.46 5.00
N LEU A 60 4.29 -4.55 4.06
CA LEU A 60 3.37 -4.32 2.95
C LEU A 60 3.63 -5.37 1.87
N VAL A 61 2.57 -5.88 1.26
CA VAL A 61 2.61 -6.87 0.18
C VAL A 61 1.68 -6.40 -0.92
N TRP A 62 2.16 -6.43 -2.16
CA TRP A 62 1.40 -6.13 -3.36
C TRP A 62 1.70 -7.20 -4.42
N ARG A 63 0.65 -7.81 -4.98
CA ARG A 63 0.74 -8.94 -5.92
C ARG A 63 1.62 -10.11 -5.42
N GLY A 64 1.54 -10.40 -4.12
CA GLY A 64 2.35 -11.45 -3.50
C GLY A 64 3.82 -11.09 -3.26
N VAL A 65 4.26 -9.90 -3.66
CA VAL A 65 5.63 -9.40 -3.46
C VAL A 65 5.68 -8.48 -2.24
N GLU A 66 6.62 -8.73 -1.33
CA GLU A 66 6.89 -7.83 -0.20
C GLU A 66 7.47 -6.49 -0.70
N LEU A 67 6.97 -5.40 -0.14
CA LEU A 67 7.39 -4.04 -0.47
C LEU A 67 8.42 -3.54 0.55
N GLU A 68 9.52 -2.99 0.04
CA GLU A 68 10.61 -2.42 0.84
C GLU A 68 10.12 -1.15 1.57
N ALA A 69 9.89 -1.27 2.88
CA ALA A 69 9.32 -0.20 3.71
C ALA A 69 10.27 0.99 3.94
N ASP A 70 11.56 0.82 3.67
CA ASP A 70 12.60 1.84 3.65
C ASP A 70 12.69 2.58 2.30
N ARG A 71 12.03 2.06 1.25
CA ARG A 71 12.05 2.63 -0.10
C ARG A 71 10.65 2.82 -0.70
N LEU A 72 9.70 3.26 0.12
CA LEU A 72 8.31 3.44 -0.31
C LEU A 72 8.14 4.44 -1.46
N GLU A 73 9.04 5.40 -1.60
CA GLU A 73 9.07 6.32 -2.75
C GLU A 73 9.27 5.58 -4.09
N LEU A 74 10.15 4.57 -4.12
CA LEU A 74 10.41 3.76 -5.31
C LEU A 74 9.23 2.82 -5.59
N VAL A 75 8.63 2.29 -4.53
CA VAL A 75 7.42 1.48 -4.61
C VAL A 75 6.28 2.29 -5.23
N ALA A 76 6.07 3.54 -4.80
CA ALA A 76 5.03 4.42 -5.34
C ALA A 76 5.23 4.72 -6.84
N ARG A 77 6.48 5.01 -7.24
CA ARG A 77 6.84 5.21 -8.66
C ARG A 77 6.61 3.95 -9.50
N ARG A 78 6.98 2.78 -8.98
CA ARG A 78 6.74 1.50 -9.64
C ARG A 78 5.24 1.26 -9.85
N ILE A 79 4.42 1.44 -8.81
CA ILE A 79 2.96 1.32 -8.90
C ILE A 79 2.40 2.23 -10.00
N ALA A 80 2.77 3.51 -10.00
CA ALA A 80 2.28 4.46 -11.00
C ALA A 80 2.73 4.11 -12.43
N THR A 81 3.98 3.66 -12.60
CA THR A 81 4.51 3.22 -13.90
C THR A 81 3.76 2.00 -14.42
N GLU A 82 3.53 1.00 -13.56
CA GLU A 82 2.78 -0.20 -13.92
C GLU A 82 1.30 0.07 -14.22
N ALA A 83 0.71 1.10 -13.60
CA ALA A 83 -0.67 1.50 -13.89
C ALA A 83 -0.82 2.24 -15.24
N ALA A 84 0.24 2.94 -15.69
CA ALA A 84 0.25 3.69 -16.94
C ALA A 84 0.63 2.84 -18.18
N ALA A 85 1.25 1.68 -17.97
CA ALA A 85 1.70 0.76 -19.01
C ALA A 85 0.62 -0.24 -19.42
#